data_AF-A0A3P7KUL9-F1
#
_entry.id   AF-A0A3P7KUL9-F1
#
_cell.length_a   1.000
_cell.length_b   1.000
_cell.length_c   1.000
_cell.angle_alpha   90.00
_cell.angle_beta   90.00
_cell.angle_gamma   90.00
#
_symmetry.space_group_name_H-M   'P 1'
#
loop_
_entity.id
_entity.type
_entity.pdbx_description
1 polymer ?
#
loop_
_entity_poly.entity_id
_entity_poly.type
_entity_poly.pdbx_seq_one_letter_code
_entity_poly.pdbx_strand_id
1 'polypeptide(L)'
;MRVFLQLTKNMKAKFANIELYFHNAEIECLKKLPPMKSLTCEGLVIITQSSAALFLLLGFVAPGCELCIHIFAPSDETLIDTAVFDLEVAQAAPVFESRIRAGVTDDQLSRLKARLIRVKTPFVSSKGINKIIRVCHFSLIWCAHKKCCIKLMHVLGNH
;
A
#
# COMPACT_ATOMS: atom_id res chain seq x y z
N MET A 1 -11.06 7.75 -18.40
CA MET A 1 -9.98 8.17 -17.46
C MET A 1 -9.74 9.68 -17.30
N ARG A 2 -9.79 10.54 -18.32
CA ARG A 2 -9.67 12.00 -18.09
C ARG A 2 -10.69 12.51 -17.06
N VAL A 3 -11.92 11.99 -17.13
CA VAL A 3 -12.98 12.25 -16.15
C VAL A 3 -12.59 11.79 -14.74
N PHE A 4 -12.06 10.57 -14.58
CA PHE A 4 -11.57 10.08 -13.28
C PHE A 4 -10.48 11.00 -12.70
N LEU A 5 -9.49 11.40 -13.50
CA LEU A 5 -8.45 12.33 -13.05
C LEU A 5 -9.03 13.70 -12.65
N GLN A 6 -9.95 14.25 -13.44
CA GLN A 6 -10.63 15.49 -13.10
C GLN A 6 -11.47 15.38 -11.83
N LEU A 7 -12.12 14.25 -11.59
CA LEU A 7 -12.84 13.98 -10.36
C LEU A 7 -11.89 13.95 -9.16
N THR A 8 -10.76 13.24 -9.25
CA THR A 8 -9.79 13.18 -8.15
C THR A 8 -9.21 14.54 -7.79
N LYS A 9 -8.97 15.42 -8.77
CA LYS A 9 -8.46 16.79 -8.54
C LYS A 9 -9.38 17.65 -7.68
N ASN A 10 -10.69 17.47 -7.81
CA ASN A 10 -11.68 18.28 -7.11
C ASN A 10 -12.25 17.59 -5.87
N MET A 11 -11.85 16.34 -5.62
CA MET A 11 -12.38 15.56 -4.52
C MET A 11 -11.74 15.96 -3.21
N LYS A 12 -12.54 16.50 -2.28
CA LYS A 12 -12.17 16.69 -0.88
C LYS A 12 -12.83 15.59 -0.06
N ALA A 13 -12.17 14.43 -0.01
CA ALA A 13 -12.65 13.30 0.77
C ALA A 13 -11.66 12.98 1.89
N LYS A 14 -12.20 12.73 3.09
CA LYS A 14 -11.40 12.18 4.20
C LYS A 14 -10.91 10.78 3.85
N PHE A 15 -11.83 9.95 3.37
CA PHE A 15 -11.57 8.60 2.91
C PHE A 15 -12.10 8.40 1.49
N ALA A 16 -11.28 7.78 0.64
CA ALA A 16 -11.65 7.40 -0.71
C ALA A 16 -11.61 5.88 -0.84
N ASN A 17 -12.63 5.30 -1.47
CA ASN A 17 -12.61 3.91 -1.90
C ASN A 17 -12.68 3.89 -3.43
N ILE A 18 -11.66 3.30 -4.04
CA ILE A 18 -11.50 3.24 -5.48
C ILE A 18 -11.52 1.78 -5.88
N GLU A 19 -12.62 1.37 -6.48
CA GLU A 19 -12.80 0.04 -7.02
C GLU A 19 -12.74 0.11 -8.55
N LEU A 20 -11.78 -0.60 -9.13
CA LEU A 20 -11.46 -0.49 -10.55
C LEU A 20 -11.31 -1.86 -11.20
N TYR A 21 -12.19 -2.09 -12.16
CA TYR A 21 -12.20 -3.25 -13.04
C TYR A 21 -11.66 -2.80 -14.39
N PHE A 22 -10.35 -2.91 -14.58
CA PHE A 22 -9.73 -2.52 -15.84
C PHE A 22 -9.65 -3.68 -16.82
N HIS A 23 -10.01 -3.40 -18.06
CA HIS A 23 -9.55 -4.18 -19.21
C HIS A 23 -8.16 -3.70 -19.66
N ASN A 24 -7.40 -4.55 -20.35
CA ASN A 24 -6.01 -4.25 -20.75
C ASN A 24 -5.87 -2.91 -21.51
N ALA A 25 -6.84 -2.55 -22.36
CA ALA A 25 -6.83 -1.29 -23.11
C ALA A 25 -6.86 -0.04 -22.21
N GLU A 26 -7.52 -0.12 -21.06
CA GLU A 26 -7.63 0.98 -20.10
C GLU A 26 -6.33 1.16 -19.30
N ILE A 27 -5.64 0.06 -18.99
CA ILE A 27 -4.30 0.10 -18.39
C ILE A 27 -3.32 0.81 -19.32
N GLU A 28 -3.34 0.53 -20.61
CA GLU A 28 -2.50 1.20 -21.60
C GLU A 28 -2.79 2.70 -21.70
N CYS A 29 -4.06 3.09 -21.53
CA CYS A 29 -4.41 4.49 -21.48
C CYS A 29 -3.91 5.17 -20.19
N LEU A 30 -3.79 4.44 -19.07
CA LEU A 30 -3.30 4.97 -17.79
C LEU A 30 -1.80 5.24 -17.86
N LYS A 31 -1.05 4.36 -18.52
CA LYS A 31 0.39 4.53 -18.77
C LYS A 31 0.71 5.80 -19.55
N LYS A 32 -0.19 6.23 -20.44
CA LYS A 32 -0.02 7.45 -21.25
C LYS A 32 -0.29 8.74 -20.49
N LEU A 33 -0.87 8.66 -19.29
CA LEU A 33 -1.17 9.83 -18.48
C LEU A 33 0.05 10.21 -17.65
N PRO A 34 0.42 11.51 -17.60
CA PRO A 34 1.51 11.94 -16.74
C PRO A 34 1.13 11.67 -15.28
N PRO A 35 2.04 11.10 -14.46
CA PRO A 35 1.80 10.93 -13.04
C PRO A 35 1.56 12.30 -12.43
N MET A 36 0.40 12.46 -11.79
CA MET A 36 0.00 13.72 -11.19
C MET A 36 -0.60 13.41 -9.83
N LYS A 37 0.08 13.82 -8.76
CA LYS A 37 -0.31 13.62 -7.37
C LYS A 37 -1.54 14.48 -7.01
N SER A 38 -2.67 14.20 -7.65
CA SER A 38 -3.90 14.99 -7.51
C SER A 38 -4.85 14.44 -6.46
N LEU A 39 -4.71 13.16 -6.09
CA LEU A 39 -5.56 12.57 -5.08
C LEU A 39 -4.99 12.82 -3.68
N THR A 40 -5.64 13.72 -2.96
CA THR A 40 -5.34 14.02 -1.55
C THR A 40 -6.45 13.48 -0.65
N CYS A 41 -6.08 12.60 0.28
CA CYS A 41 -6.98 11.92 1.23
C CYS A 41 -6.25 11.64 2.54
N GLU A 42 -7.00 11.42 3.62
CA GLU A 42 -6.42 10.83 4.84
C GLU A 42 -6.30 9.31 4.70
N GLY A 43 -7.25 8.65 4.03
CA GLY A 43 -7.16 7.22 3.73
C GLY A 43 -7.73 6.83 2.38
N LEU A 44 -7.11 5.81 1.78
CA LEU A 44 -7.42 5.30 0.45
C LEU A 44 -7.50 3.77 0.49
N VAL A 45 -8.65 3.26 0.08
CA VAL A 45 -8.84 1.85 -0.24
C VAL A 45 -8.78 1.69 -1.75
N ILE A 46 -7.90 0.82 -2.25
CA ILE A 46 -7.81 0.46 -3.67
C ILE A 46 -8.20 -1.00 -3.81
N ILE A 47 -9.25 -1.24 -4.58
CA ILE A 47 -9.70 -2.58 -4.99
C ILE A 47 -9.47 -2.69 -6.49
N THR A 48 -8.64 -3.63 -6.94
CA THR A 48 -8.34 -3.82 -8.36
C THR A 48 -8.11 -5.28 -8.71
N GLN A 49 -8.14 -5.64 -10.00
CA GLN A 49 -7.78 -6.99 -10.45
C GLN A 49 -6.34 -7.08 -10.98
N SER A 50 -5.64 -5.95 -11.08
CA SER A 50 -4.33 -5.86 -11.73
C SER A 50 -3.29 -5.14 -10.87
N SER A 51 -2.14 -5.79 -10.66
CA SER A 51 -0.99 -5.17 -10.00
C SER A 51 -0.43 -3.99 -10.80
N ALA A 52 -0.47 -4.05 -12.13
CA ALA A 52 -0.06 -2.95 -12.99
C ALA A 52 -0.98 -1.72 -12.82
N ALA A 53 -2.29 -1.95 -12.71
CA ALA A 53 -3.25 -0.89 -12.44
C ALA A 53 -2.99 -0.26 -11.06
N LEU A 54 -2.74 -1.07 -10.03
CA LEU A 54 -2.37 -0.59 -8.70
C LEU A 54 -1.17 0.37 -8.76
N PHE A 55 -0.08 -0.04 -9.43
CA PHE A 55 1.12 0.77 -9.54
C PHE A 55 0.83 2.12 -10.21
N LEU A 56 0.07 2.12 -11.30
CA LEU A 56 -0.30 3.34 -12.01
C LEU A 56 -1.19 4.25 -11.15
N LEU A 57 -2.16 3.69 -10.44
CA LEU A 57 -3.06 4.45 -9.57
C LEU A 57 -2.32 5.15 -8.43
N LEU A 58 -1.38 4.44 -7.80
CA LEU A 58 -0.54 5.00 -6.74
C LEU A 58 0.28 6.20 -7.23
N GLY A 59 0.62 6.27 -8.52
CA GLY A 59 1.25 7.44 -9.15
C GLY A 59 0.40 8.72 -9.12
N PHE A 60 -0.91 8.61 -8.87
CA PHE A 60 -1.82 9.76 -8.75
C PHE A 60 -2.11 10.17 -7.30
N VAL A 61 -1.59 9.43 -6.32
CA VAL A 61 -1.87 9.62 -4.90
C VAL A 61 -0.78 10.47 -4.28
N ALA A 62 -1.18 11.48 -3.50
CA ALA A 62 -0.24 12.26 -2.71
C ALA A 62 0.34 11.40 -1.56
N PRO A 63 1.64 11.51 -1.26
CA PRO A 63 2.24 10.87 -0.08
C PRO A 63 1.51 11.26 1.22
N GLY A 64 1.46 10.34 2.19
CA GLY A 64 0.88 10.57 3.51
C GLY A 64 -0.57 10.10 3.69
N CYS A 65 -1.24 9.64 2.63
CA CYS A 65 -2.55 8.99 2.75
C CYS A 65 -2.38 7.54 3.29
N GLU A 66 -3.24 7.11 4.20
CA GLU A 66 -3.32 5.70 4.64
C GLU A 66 -3.70 4.82 3.44
N LEU A 67 -3.02 3.68 3.27
CA LEU A 67 -3.23 2.79 2.13
C LEU A 67 -3.78 1.44 2.58
N CYS A 68 -4.89 1.03 1.97
CA CYS A 68 -5.44 -0.29 2.09
C CYS A 68 -5.63 -0.90 0.70
N ILE A 69 -4.88 -1.96 0.38
CA ILE A 69 -4.82 -2.53 -0.95
C ILE A 69 -5.47 -3.91 -0.97
N HIS A 70 -6.39 -4.09 -1.91
CA HIS A 70 -7.06 -5.35 -2.19
C HIS A 70 -6.93 -5.66 -3.68
N ILE A 71 -6.32 -6.79 -4.03
CA ILE A 71 -6.36 -7.28 -5.40
C ILE A 71 -7.33 -8.44 -5.46
N PHE A 72 -8.40 -8.30 -6.24
CA PHE A 72 -9.35 -9.38 -6.53
C PHE A 72 -8.78 -10.21 -7.67
N ALA A 73 -8.04 -11.25 -7.32
CA ALA A 73 -7.49 -12.19 -8.29
C ALA A 73 -7.88 -13.62 -7.91
N PRO A 74 -8.16 -14.48 -8.91
CA PRO A 74 -8.65 -15.83 -8.68
C PRO A 74 -7.63 -16.78 -8.04
N SER A 75 -6.35 -16.38 -7.94
CA SER A 75 -5.30 -17.21 -7.35
C SER A 75 -4.66 -16.58 -6.10
N ASP A 76 -4.41 -17.44 -5.11
CA ASP A 76 -3.64 -17.16 -3.88
C ASP A 76 -2.16 -16.78 -4.14
N GLU A 77 -1.72 -16.86 -5.40
CA GLU A 77 -0.37 -16.50 -5.85
C GLU A 77 -0.23 -15.02 -6.18
N THR A 78 -1.35 -14.28 -6.23
CA THR A 78 -1.32 -12.87 -6.57
C THR A 78 -0.59 -12.06 -5.51
N LEU A 79 0.41 -11.33 -5.96
CA LEU A 79 1.38 -10.62 -5.16
C LEU A 79 1.36 -9.13 -5.52
N ILE A 80 1.37 -8.24 -4.53
CA ILE A 80 1.72 -6.84 -4.76
C ILE A 80 3.19 -6.81 -5.19
N ASP A 81 3.44 -6.26 -6.37
CA ASP A 81 4.79 -6.14 -6.93
C ASP A 81 5.74 -5.40 -5.96
N THR A 82 6.98 -5.87 -5.90
CA THR A 82 8.04 -5.27 -5.08
C THR A 82 8.21 -3.77 -5.38
N ALA A 83 8.03 -3.36 -6.65
CA ALA A 83 8.17 -1.98 -7.10
C ALA A 83 7.17 -1.02 -6.42
N VAL A 84 6.02 -1.51 -5.96
CA VAL A 84 5.05 -0.69 -5.22
C VAL A 84 5.66 -0.16 -3.92
N PHE A 85 6.51 -0.92 -3.26
CA PHE A 85 7.13 -0.55 -1.98
C PHE A 85 8.27 0.47 -2.14
N ASP A 86 8.74 0.70 -3.37
CA ASP A 86 9.70 1.75 -3.68
C ASP A 86 9.04 3.09 -4.03
N LEU A 87 7.71 3.11 -4.18
CA LEU A 87 6.97 4.35 -4.38
C LEU A 87 6.96 5.19 -3.10
N GLU A 88 7.16 6.50 -3.27
CA GLU A 88 7.11 7.48 -2.17
C GLU A 88 5.78 7.41 -1.41
N VAL A 89 4.66 7.20 -2.11
CA VAL A 89 3.35 7.07 -1.47
C VAL A 89 3.28 5.86 -0.53
N ALA A 90 3.90 4.73 -0.88
CA ALA A 90 3.93 3.55 -0.03
C ALA A 90 4.84 3.76 1.18
N GLN A 91 6.02 4.37 0.96
CA GLN A 91 6.99 4.63 2.04
C GLN A 91 6.50 5.68 3.03
N ALA A 92 5.75 6.68 2.58
CA ALA A 92 5.22 7.77 3.39
C ALA A 92 3.84 7.48 3.99
N ALA A 93 3.19 6.36 3.62
CA ALA A 93 1.87 6.01 4.15
C ALA A 93 1.96 5.78 5.67
N PRO A 94 1.16 6.48 6.50
CA PRO A 94 1.16 6.26 7.94
C PRO A 94 0.56 4.89 8.31
N VAL A 95 -0.33 4.35 7.48
CA VAL A 95 -0.86 2.99 7.59
C VAL A 95 -0.75 2.32 6.22
N PHE A 96 -0.23 1.09 6.20
CA PHE A 96 -0.18 0.26 5.00
C PHE A 96 -0.79 -1.12 5.30
N GLU A 97 -1.94 -1.42 4.71
CA GLU A 97 -2.61 -2.71 4.83
C GLU A 97 -2.76 -3.38 3.46
N SER A 98 -2.48 -4.68 3.41
CA SER A 98 -2.78 -5.52 2.25
C SER A 98 -3.43 -6.82 2.68
N ARG A 99 -4.52 -7.20 2.01
CA ARG A 99 -5.20 -8.50 2.23
C ARG A 99 -4.56 -9.64 1.44
N ILE A 100 -3.81 -9.31 0.39
CA ILE A 100 -3.09 -10.25 -0.46
C ILE A 100 -1.63 -10.37 -0.06
N ARG A 101 -0.87 -11.24 -0.74
CA ARG A 101 0.57 -11.34 -0.49
C ARG A 101 1.27 -10.09 -1.02
N ALA A 102 2.36 -9.69 -0.37
CA ALA A 102 3.18 -8.55 -0.73
C ALA A 102 4.61 -9.01 -1.04
N GLY A 103 5.16 -8.55 -2.17
CA GLY A 103 6.53 -8.77 -2.61
C GLY A 103 7.57 -7.90 -1.89
N VAL A 104 7.27 -7.51 -0.65
CA VAL A 104 8.13 -6.61 0.13
C VAL A 104 9.31 -7.39 0.70
N THR A 105 10.51 -6.87 0.48
CA THR A 105 11.78 -7.41 0.99
C THR A 105 12.14 -6.80 2.35
N ASP A 106 13.11 -7.38 3.06
CA ASP A 106 13.63 -6.86 4.33
C ASP A 106 14.06 -5.37 4.23
N ASP A 107 14.74 -5.00 3.15
CA ASP A 107 15.23 -3.63 2.99
C ASP A 107 14.12 -2.64 2.65
N GLN A 108 13.20 -3.00 1.75
CA GLN A 108 12.03 -2.17 1.45
C GLN A 108 11.14 -1.98 2.68
N LEU A 109 10.94 -3.04 3.45
CA LEU A 109 10.14 -3.01 4.65
C LEU A 109 10.70 -2.01 5.68
N SER A 110 12.03 -1.95 5.82
CA SER A 110 12.68 -0.97 6.70
C SER A 110 12.60 0.48 6.21
N ARG A 111 12.23 0.72 4.95
CA ARG A 111 11.99 2.05 4.39
C ARG A 111 10.55 2.53 4.59
N LEU A 112 9.62 1.66 4.94
CA LEU A 112 8.24 2.04 5.24
C LEU A 112 8.20 2.80 6.56
N LYS A 113 7.70 4.05 6.54
CA LYS A 113 7.57 4.91 7.73
C LYS A 113 6.21 4.76 8.42
N ALA A 114 5.48 3.71 8.08
CA ALA A 114 4.15 3.46 8.59
C ALA A 114 4.17 3.12 10.09
N ARG A 115 3.26 3.72 10.86
CA ARG A 115 2.98 3.32 12.25
C ARG A 115 2.26 1.97 12.33
N LEU A 116 1.60 1.55 11.25
CA LEU A 116 0.92 0.27 11.13
C LEU A 116 1.18 -0.34 9.75
N ILE A 117 1.82 -1.50 9.72
CA ILE A 117 2.03 -2.30 8.51
C ILE A 117 1.33 -3.63 8.73
N ARG A 118 0.32 -3.95 7.93
CA ARG A 118 -0.36 -5.25 7.92
C ARG A 118 -0.28 -5.85 6.54
N VAL A 119 0.70 -6.72 6.32
CA VAL A 119 0.92 -7.38 5.03
C VAL A 119 1.24 -8.85 5.25
N LYS A 120 0.81 -9.72 4.34
CA LYS A 120 1.29 -11.09 4.25
C LYS A 120 2.49 -11.10 3.30
N THR A 121 3.67 -11.50 3.73
CA THR A 121 4.86 -11.50 2.85
C THR A 121 5.68 -12.76 3.09
N PRO A 122 6.06 -13.49 2.02
CA PRO A 122 6.94 -14.65 2.14
C PRO A 122 8.43 -14.28 2.14
N PHE A 123 8.78 -13.01 1.86
CA PHE A 123 10.15 -12.57 1.61
C PHE A 123 10.76 -11.77 2.76
N VAL A 124 10.08 -11.71 3.90
CA VAL A 124 10.59 -11.03 5.09
C VAL A 124 11.14 -12.05 6.07
N SER A 125 12.42 -11.89 6.38
CA SER A 125 13.11 -12.73 7.34
C SER A 125 12.97 -12.17 8.77
N SER A 126 13.39 -12.96 9.76
CA SER A 126 13.53 -12.49 11.13
C SER A 126 14.49 -11.30 11.26
N LYS A 127 15.49 -11.19 10.37
CA LYS A 127 16.42 -10.05 10.31
C LYS A 127 15.69 -8.78 9.89
N GLY A 128 14.84 -8.83 8.87
CA GLY A 128 14.01 -7.70 8.43
C GLY A 128 13.09 -7.21 9.54
N ILE A 129 12.42 -8.12 10.23
CA ILE A 129 11.56 -7.80 11.38
C ILE A 129 12.35 -7.11 12.50
N ASN A 130 13.50 -7.68 12.88
CA ASN A 130 14.37 -7.08 13.90
C ASN A 130 14.85 -5.67 13.52
N LYS A 131 15.05 -5.41 12.23
CA LYS A 131 15.41 -4.08 11.72
C LYS A 131 14.27 -3.08 11.94
N ILE A 132 13.03 -3.46 11.67
CA ILE A 132 11.85 -2.60 11.92
C ILE A 132 11.72 -2.31 13.42
N ILE A 133 11.77 -3.32 14.28
CA ILE A 133 11.61 -3.15 15.74
C ILE A 133 12.62 -2.13 16.30
N ARG A 134 13.84 -2.13 15.77
CA ARG A 134 14.89 -1.19 16.21
C ARG A 134 14.65 0.23 15.73
N VAL A 135 14.15 0.40 14.51
CA VAL A 135 13.91 1.72 13.90
C VAL A 135 12.61 2.32 14.43
N CYS A 136 11.65 1.48 14.77
CA CYS A 136 10.30 1.85 15.12
C CYS A 136 10.12 1.49 16.61
N HIS A 137 10.04 2.48 17.51
CA HIS A 137 9.71 2.30 18.93
C HIS A 137 8.28 1.74 19.12
N PHE A 138 8.06 0.43 18.89
CA PHE A 138 6.71 -0.18 18.92
C PHE A 138 6.70 -1.58 19.54
N SER A 139 5.49 -1.98 19.95
CA SER A 139 5.14 -3.35 20.35
C SER A 139 4.56 -4.12 19.14
N LEU A 140 5.07 -5.33 18.89
CA LEU A 140 4.59 -6.24 17.85
C LEU A 140 3.62 -7.28 18.42
N ILE A 141 2.47 -7.50 17.75
CA ILE A 141 1.66 -8.70 17.96
C ILE A 141 1.96 -9.70 16.84
N TRP A 142 2.44 -10.90 17.22
CA TRP A 142 2.73 -12.00 16.31
C TRP A 142 1.54 -12.97 16.23
N CYS A 143 1.00 -13.18 15.04
CA CYS A 143 0.06 -14.29 14.79
C CYS A 143 0.83 -15.52 14.31
N ALA A 144 0.89 -16.56 15.16
CA ALA A 144 1.66 -17.79 14.94
C ALA A 144 1.15 -18.75 13.83
N HIS A 145 0.21 -18.33 12.98
CA HIS A 145 -0.35 -19.18 11.93
C HIS A 145 0.31 -18.98 10.56
N LYS A 146 1.56 -19.44 10.37
CA LYS A 146 2.27 -19.59 9.06
C LYS A 146 2.13 -18.45 8.02
N LYS A 147 1.66 -17.27 8.44
CA LYS A 147 1.28 -16.11 7.65
C LYS A 147 1.67 -14.93 8.53
N CYS A 148 2.75 -14.24 8.16
CA CYS A 148 3.21 -13.08 8.89
C CYS A 148 2.11 -12.02 8.81
N CYS A 149 1.44 -11.74 9.93
CA CYS A 149 0.58 -10.57 10.08
C CYS A 149 1.28 -9.68 11.09
N ILE A 150 1.99 -8.67 10.60
CA ILE A 150 2.55 -7.64 11.45
C ILE A 150 1.37 -6.74 11.87
N LYS A 151 1.20 -6.53 13.18
CA LYS A 151 0.32 -5.48 13.71
C LYS A 151 1.19 -4.65 14.66
N LEU A 152 1.59 -3.48 14.19
CA LEU A 152 2.34 -2.49 14.96
C LEU A 152 1.31 -1.63 15.71
N MET A 153 1.41 -1.54 17.03
CA MET A 153 0.59 -0.63 17.83
C MET A 153 1.48 0.42 18.48
N HIS A 154 1.15 1.70 18.26
CA HIS A 154 1.81 2.81 18.93
C HIS A 154 1.45 2.78 20.42
N VAL A 155 2.44 2.56 21.28
CA VAL A 155 2.28 2.78 22.72
C VAL A 155 2.45 4.26 22.94
N LEU A 156 1.35 4.98 23.21
CA LEU A 156 1.45 6.35 23.71
C LEU A 156 2.07 6.27 25.11
N GLY A 157 3.39 6.51 25.20
CA GLY A 157 4.03 6.81 26.46
C GLY A 157 3.59 8.20 26.90
N ASN A 158 2.79 8.28 27.96
CA ASN A 158 2.62 9.51 28.71
C ASN A 158 3.95 9.80 29.43
N HIS A 159 4.70 10.77 28.92
CA HIS A 159 5.73 11.47 29.68
C HIS A 159 5.53 12.98 29.49
#